data_AF-G6EKG7-F1
#
_entry.id   AF-G6EKG7-F1
#
_cell.length_a   1.000
_cell.length_b   1.000
_cell.length_c   1.000
_cell.angle_alpha   90.00
_cell.angle_beta   90.00
_cell.angle_gamma   90.00
#
_symmetry.space_group_name_H-M   'P 1'
#
loop_
_entity.id
_entity.type
_entity.pdbx_description
1 polymer ?
#
loop_
_entity_poly.entity_id
_entity_poly.type
_entity_poly.pdbx_seq_one_letter_code
_entity_poly.pdbx_strand_id
1 'polypeptide(L)'
;MTGDNTELQRQREWLLSRYGVVPSEADHATLLRMIEDYLNEGLETQVEPFPETDREFSGILDELRALDPDDLRAKLDISGWLLRPYGADEMRCQECMYYLVHRRWCDLPELSLPAEPEWWCRLWRI
;
A
#
# COMPACT_ATOMS: atom_id res chain seq x y z
N MET A 1 -17.88 -12.23 13.83
CA MET A 1 -17.20 -12.05 12.52
C MET A 1 -18.03 -11.05 11.70
N THR A 2 -18.04 -9.77 12.09
CA THR A 2 -18.93 -8.74 11.53
C THR A 2 -18.27 -7.35 11.47
N GLY A 3 -16.95 -7.27 11.68
CA GLY A 3 -16.20 -6.01 11.74
C GLY A 3 -15.66 -5.52 10.39
N ASP A 4 -15.15 -6.43 9.55
CA ASP A 4 -14.47 -6.06 8.29
C ASP A 4 -15.36 -5.36 7.27
N ASN A 5 -16.61 -5.82 7.13
CA ASN A 5 -17.49 -5.31 6.09
C ASN A 5 -17.88 -3.84 6.34
N THR A 6 -17.91 -3.39 7.60
CA THR A 6 -18.27 -2.01 7.94
C THR A 6 -17.12 -1.03 7.65
N GLU A 7 -15.86 -1.41 7.88
CA GLU A 7 -14.73 -0.53 7.57
C GLU A 7 -14.56 -0.36 6.07
N LEU A 8 -14.57 -1.46 5.31
CA LEU A 8 -14.48 -1.44 3.86
C LEU A 8 -15.62 -0.61 3.22
N GLN A 9 -16.84 -0.71 3.75
CA GLN A 9 -17.97 0.13 3.31
C GLN A 9 -17.72 1.62 3.55
N ARG A 10 -17.27 2.00 4.75
CA ARG A 10 -16.96 3.40 5.08
C ARG A 10 -15.85 3.95 4.20
N GLN A 11 -14.81 3.17 3.98
CA GLN A 11 -13.74 3.51 3.04
C GLN A 11 -14.28 3.73 1.62
N ARG A 12 -15.08 2.80 1.10
CA ARG A 12 -15.67 2.91 -0.24
C ARG A 12 -16.52 4.17 -0.36
N GLU A 13 -17.36 4.45 0.63
CA GLU A 13 -18.17 5.68 0.66
C GLU A 13 -17.31 6.94 0.67
N TRP A 14 -16.24 6.97 1.47
CA TRP A 14 -15.30 8.09 1.52
C TRP A 14 -14.59 8.30 0.18
N LEU A 15 -14.08 7.22 -0.44
CA LEU A 15 -13.40 7.27 -1.74
C LEU A 15 -14.34 7.72 -2.86
N LEU A 16 -15.53 7.16 -2.92
CA LEU A 16 -16.56 7.55 -3.89
C LEU A 16 -16.98 9.01 -3.70
N SER A 17 -17.13 9.47 -2.47
CA SER A 17 -17.49 10.87 -2.19
C SER A 17 -16.38 11.85 -2.59
N ARG A 18 -15.12 11.49 -2.44
CA ARG A 18 -13.97 12.40 -2.65
C ARG A 18 -13.42 12.35 -4.09
N TYR A 19 -13.37 11.17 -4.69
CA TYR A 19 -12.75 10.94 -6.00
C TYR A 19 -13.74 10.47 -7.06
N GLY A 20 -14.95 10.05 -6.68
CA GLY A 20 -15.96 9.55 -7.61
C GLY A 20 -15.74 8.12 -8.10
N VAL A 21 -14.67 7.46 -7.66
CA VAL A 21 -14.28 6.10 -8.08
C VAL A 21 -13.67 5.31 -6.92
N VAL A 22 -13.72 3.99 -7.00
CA VAL A 22 -13.02 3.08 -6.08
C VAL A 22 -11.60 2.77 -6.59
N PRO A 23 -10.70 2.22 -5.75
CA PRO A 23 -9.30 2.01 -6.12
C PRO A 23 -9.11 1.11 -7.34
N SER A 24 -9.91 0.05 -7.50
CA SER A 24 -9.82 -0.86 -8.65
C SER A 24 -10.20 -0.22 -9.99
N GLU A 25 -10.91 0.91 -9.96
CA GLU A 25 -11.36 1.65 -11.15
C GLU A 25 -10.61 2.97 -11.34
N ALA A 26 -9.77 3.36 -10.37
CA ALA A 26 -9.05 4.62 -10.39
C ALA A 26 -7.91 4.60 -11.43
N ASP A 27 -7.70 5.74 -12.09
CA ASP A 27 -6.49 5.94 -12.88
C ASP A 27 -5.25 6.11 -11.98
N HIS A 28 -4.07 6.06 -12.59
CA HIS A 28 -2.79 6.14 -11.88
C HIS A 28 -2.69 7.38 -10.97
N ALA A 29 -3.08 8.56 -11.48
CA ALA A 29 -2.95 9.82 -10.75
C ALA A 29 -3.93 9.89 -9.57
N THR A 30 -5.15 9.37 -9.76
CA THR A 30 -6.17 9.32 -8.72
C THR A 30 -5.78 8.33 -7.64
N LEU A 31 -5.31 7.15 -8.00
CA LEU A 31 -4.88 6.13 -7.04
C LEU A 31 -3.67 6.59 -6.23
N LEU A 32 -2.71 7.28 -6.86
CA LEU A 32 -1.58 7.90 -6.16
C LEU A 32 -2.04 8.92 -5.12
N ARG A 33 -2.97 9.81 -5.48
CA ARG A 33 -3.53 10.80 -4.56
C ARG A 33 -4.34 10.17 -3.43
N MET A 34 -5.06 9.07 -3.68
CA MET A 34 -5.74 8.32 -2.61
C MET A 34 -4.74 7.81 -1.56
N ILE A 35 -3.59 7.28 -1.99
CA ILE A 35 -2.54 6.78 -1.10
C ILE A 35 -1.95 7.93 -0.27
N GLU A 36 -1.59 9.04 -0.93
CA GLU A 36 -1.06 10.22 -0.25
C GLU A 36 -2.05 10.78 0.78
N ASP A 37 -3.32 10.91 0.41
CA ASP A 37 -4.35 11.43 1.30
C ASP A 37 -4.55 10.51 2.51
N TYR A 38 -4.59 9.19 2.35
CA TYR A 38 -4.64 8.27 3.49
C TYR A 38 -3.48 8.48 4.47
N LEU A 39 -2.25 8.52 3.96
CA LEU A 39 -1.06 8.60 4.79
C LEU A 39 -0.88 10.00 5.42
N ASN A 40 -1.24 11.07 4.71
CA ASN A 40 -1.21 12.43 5.24
C ASN A 40 -2.35 12.73 6.22
N GLU A 41 -3.50 12.06 6.09
CA GLU A 41 -4.65 12.19 6.99
C GLU A 41 -4.55 11.28 8.23
N GLY A 42 -3.40 10.64 8.44
CA GLY A 42 -3.05 9.96 9.69
C GLY A 42 -3.27 8.45 9.68
N LEU A 43 -3.32 7.80 8.52
CA LEU A 43 -3.20 6.34 8.46
C LEU A 43 -1.81 5.91 8.96
N GLU A 44 -1.77 5.33 10.15
CA GLU A 44 -0.60 4.63 10.65
C GLU A 44 -0.52 3.23 10.03
N THR A 45 0.67 2.82 9.59
CA THR A 45 0.90 1.54 8.91
C THR A 45 1.88 0.67 9.71
N GLN A 46 1.82 -0.65 9.52
CA GLN A 46 2.65 -1.60 10.25
C GLN A 46 4.08 -1.68 9.68
N VAL A 47 4.89 -0.68 9.98
CA VAL A 47 6.29 -0.60 9.54
C VAL A 47 7.15 -1.74 10.12
N GLU A 48 6.88 -2.13 11.37
CA GLU A 48 7.60 -3.20 12.09
C GLU A 48 6.61 -4.28 12.58
N PRO A 49 7.04 -5.57 12.68
CA PRO A 49 8.38 -6.06 12.36
C PRO A 49 8.65 -6.10 10.85
N PHE A 50 9.84 -5.68 10.43
CA PHE A 50 10.31 -5.87 9.06
C PHE A 50 10.56 -7.38 8.81
N PRO A 51 9.98 -7.98 7.74
CA PRO A 51 10.11 -9.42 7.51
C PRO A 51 11.55 -9.78 7.12
N GLU A 52 12.28 -10.45 8.01
CA GLU A 52 13.67 -10.88 7.78
C GLU A 52 13.74 -12.23 7.05
N THR A 53 12.68 -13.04 7.14
CA THR A 53 12.62 -14.36 6.52
C THR A 53 11.61 -14.45 5.38
N ASP A 54 11.83 -15.35 4.42
CA ASP A 54 10.88 -15.63 3.34
C ASP A 54 9.52 -16.11 3.86
N ARG A 55 9.51 -16.75 5.04
CA ARG A 55 8.28 -17.20 5.69
C ARG A 55 7.45 -16.03 6.20
N GLU A 56 8.08 -15.06 6.87
CA GLU A 56 7.39 -13.84 7.34
C GLU A 56 6.91 -13.01 6.16
N PHE A 57 7.74 -12.85 5.13
CA PHE A 57 7.37 -12.16 3.90
C PHE A 57 6.16 -12.81 3.24
N SER A 58 6.20 -14.13 3.05
CA SER A 58 5.08 -14.89 2.45
C SER A 58 3.80 -14.81 3.29
N GLY A 59 3.91 -14.77 4.61
CA GLY A 59 2.76 -14.59 5.51
C GLY A 59 2.05 -13.25 5.26
N ILE A 60 2.81 -12.17 5.10
CA ILE A 60 2.25 -10.85 4.77
C ILE A 60 1.58 -10.88 3.39
N LEU A 61 2.18 -11.56 2.40
CA LEU A 61 1.56 -11.71 1.08
C LEU A 61 0.22 -12.46 1.17
N ASP A 62 0.14 -13.51 1.97
CA ASP A 62 -1.10 -14.27 2.15
C ASP A 62 -2.22 -13.44 2.79
N GLU A 63 -1.88 -12.56 3.74
CA GLU A 63 -2.83 -11.58 4.28
C GLU A 63 -3.32 -10.62 3.20
N LEU A 64 -2.41 -10.06 2.39
CA LEU A 64 -2.77 -9.12 1.31
C LEU A 64 -3.63 -9.78 0.23
N ARG A 65 -3.37 -11.04 -0.12
CA ARG A 65 -4.16 -11.81 -1.10
C ARG A 65 -5.61 -12.04 -0.67
N ALA A 66 -5.87 -12.05 0.63
CA ALA A 66 -7.21 -12.25 1.17
C ALA A 66 -8.07 -10.98 1.15
N LEU A 67 -7.47 -9.81 0.90
CA LEU A 67 -8.17 -8.53 0.90
C LEU A 67 -9.06 -8.34 -0.34
N ASP A 68 -10.11 -7.53 -0.18
CA ASP A 68 -10.86 -7.00 -1.33
C ASP A 68 -9.92 -6.10 -2.16
N PRO A 69 -9.96 -6.16 -3.51
CA PRO A 69 -9.15 -5.30 -4.36
C PRO A 69 -9.28 -3.81 -4.05
N ASP A 70 -10.45 -3.36 -3.60
CA ASP A 70 -10.76 -1.98 -3.22
C ASP A 70 -10.37 -1.64 -1.78
N ASP A 71 -9.86 -2.59 -0.99
CA ASP A 71 -9.40 -2.34 0.38
C ASP A 71 -7.98 -1.73 0.41
N LEU A 72 -7.85 -0.56 -0.23
CA LEU A 72 -6.61 0.21 -0.27
C LEU A 72 -6.07 0.53 1.13
N ARG A 73 -6.92 0.92 2.09
CA ARG A 73 -6.48 1.23 3.45
C ARG A 73 -5.82 0.02 4.11
N ALA A 74 -6.46 -1.15 4.08
CA ALA A 74 -5.86 -2.36 4.66
C ALA A 74 -4.58 -2.78 3.91
N LYS A 75 -4.55 -2.64 2.58
CA LYS A 75 -3.32 -2.87 1.80
C LYS A 75 -2.16 -2.01 2.29
N LEU A 76 -2.36 -0.69 2.43
CA LEU A 76 -1.32 0.26 2.86
C LEU A 76 -0.85 -0.02 4.29
N ASP A 77 -1.78 -0.33 5.19
CA ASP A 77 -1.49 -0.71 6.58
C ASP A 77 -0.66 -1.98 6.66
N ILE A 78 -1.17 -3.09 6.09
CA ILE A 78 -0.54 -4.41 6.13
C ILE A 78 0.76 -4.44 5.33
N SER A 79 0.98 -3.57 4.34
CA SER A 79 2.29 -3.51 3.67
C SER A 79 3.21 -2.43 4.23
N GLY A 80 2.81 -1.69 5.26
CA GLY A 80 3.69 -0.77 5.99
C GLY A 80 4.14 0.44 5.16
N TRP A 81 3.26 1.06 4.39
CA TRP A 81 3.64 2.17 3.49
C TRP A 81 4.05 3.43 4.25
N LEU A 82 5.07 4.11 3.72
CA LEU A 82 5.55 5.41 4.15
C LEU A 82 5.80 6.31 2.93
N LEU A 83 5.40 7.58 3.02
CA LEU A 83 5.68 8.60 2.01
C LEU A 83 7.14 9.13 2.07
N ARG A 84 8.02 8.40 2.73
CA ARG A 84 9.41 8.79 3.00
C ARG A 84 10.32 7.56 3.11
N PRO A 85 11.64 7.73 2.96
CA PRO A 85 12.59 6.64 3.15
C PRO A 85 12.55 6.05 4.57
N TYR A 86 12.97 4.79 4.71
CA TYR A 86 12.99 4.09 5.99
C TYR A 86 14.37 3.52 6.35
N GLY A 87 14.67 3.46 7.66
CA GLY A 87 15.89 2.87 8.19
C GLY A 87 17.13 3.76 8.07
N ALA A 88 18.25 3.28 8.62
CA ALA A 88 19.54 4.00 8.59
C ALA A 88 20.12 4.13 7.17
N ASP A 89 19.77 3.18 6.30
CA ASP A 89 20.21 3.14 4.90
C ASP A 89 19.32 3.95 3.96
N GLU A 90 18.32 4.67 4.49
CA GLU A 90 17.34 5.44 3.72
C GLU A 90 16.76 4.62 2.56
N MET A 91 16.25 3.42 2.85
CA MET A 91 15.68 2.52 1.84
C MET A 91 14.47 3.18 1.17
N ARG A 92 14.40 3.13 -0.17
CA ARG A 92 13.27 3.69 -0.92
C ARG A 92 12.77 2.72 -1.99
N CYS A 93 11.57 2.98 -2.48
CA CYS A 93 10.96 2.24 -3.57
C CYS A 93 11.87 2.21 -4.80
N GLN A 94 12.60 3.28 -5.13
CA GLN A 94 13.46 3.28 -6.31
C GLN A 94 14.59 2.25 -6.29
N GLU A 95 15.03 1.79 -5.12
CA GLU A 95 16.00 0.69 -4.98
C GLU A 95 15.35 -0.70 -4.84
N CYS A 96 14.02 -0.77 -4.73
CA CYS A 96 13.30 -2.02 -4.56
C CYS A 96 13.21 -2.81 -5.86
N MET A 97 13.40 -4.13 -5.81
CA MET A 97 13.31 -5.02 -6.98
C MET A 97 11.93 -5.00 -7.68
N TYR A 98 10.87 -4.63 -6.96
CA TYR A 98 9.50 -4.57 -7.48
C TYR A 98 9.15 -3.21 -8.10
N TYR A 99 10.01 -2.20 -8.01
CA TYR A 99 9.68 -0.86 -8.49
C TYR A 99 10.00 -0.66 -9.96
N LEU A 100 8.98 -0.25 -10.72
CA LEU A 100 9.12 0.07 -12.15
C LEU A 100 9.29 1.57 -12.34
N VAL A 101 10.55 2.01 -12.46
CA VAL A 101 10.95 3.43 -12.57
C VAL A 101 10.15 4.21 -13.61
N HIS A 102 9.96 3.66 -14.82
CA HIS A 102 9.25 4.36 -15.90
C HIS A 102 7.76 4.54 -15.65
N ARG A 103 7.17 3.74 -14.76
CA ARG A 103 5.73 3.76 -14.44
C ARG A 103 5.44 4.34 -13.07
N ARG A 104 6.45 4.51 -12.21
CA ARG A 104 6.28 4.88 -10.79
C ARG A 104 5.29 3.93 -10.12
N TRP A 105 5.64 2.64 -10.14
CA TRP A 105 4.72 1.55 -9.86
C TRP A 105 5.40 0.42 -9.08
N CYS A 106 4.71 -0.13 -8.10
CA CYS A 106 5.09 -1.37 -7.42
C CYS A 106 4.46 -2.56 -8.14
N ASP A 107 5.29 -3.39 -8.78
CA ASP A 107 4.88 -4.57 -9.57
C ASP A 107 4.70 -5.84 -8.72
N LEU A 108 4.74 -5.71 -7.39
CA LEU A 108 4.37 -6.82 -6.50
C LEU A 108 2.86 -7.10 -6.70
N PRO A 109 2.44 -8.30 -7.15
CA PRO A 109 1.07 -8.56 -7.57
C PRO A 109 0.01 -8.28 -6.51
N GLU A 110 0.33 -8.53 -5.24
CA GLU A 110 -0.56 -8.31 -4.10
C GLU A 110 -0.82 -6.82 -3.81
N LEU A 111 0.13 -5.95 -4.20
CA LEU A 111 -0.03 -4.51 -4.08
C LEU A 111 -0.55 -3.95 -5.40
N SER A 112 0.27 -4.02 -6.46
CA SER A 112 -0.03 -3.45 -7.77
C SER A 112 -0.55 -2.01 -7.63
N LEU A 113 0.27 -1.16 -7.01
CA LEU A 113 -0.06 0.22 -6.65
C LEU A 113 0.97 1.19 -7.24
N PRO A 114 0.58 2.44 -7.54
CA PRO A 114 1.52 3.49 -7.85
C PRO A 114 2.36 3.83 -6.61
N ALA A 115 3.62 4.20 -6.83
CA ALA A 115 4.55 4.59 -5.77
C ALA A 115 5.49 5.68 -6.30
N GLU A 116 5.82 6.66 -5.46
CA GLU A 116 6.89 7.61 -5.78
C GLU A 116 8.26 7.04 -5.39
N PRO A 117 9.37 7.48 -6.02
CA PRO A 117 10.69 6.88 -5.83
C PRO A 117 11.20 6.93 -4.39
N GLU A 118 10.82 7.97 -3.63
CA GLU A 118 11.27 8.24 -2.25
C GLU A 118 10.40 7.57 -1.17
N TRP A 119 9.36 6.83 -1.58
CA TRP A 119 8.49 6.12 -0.64
C TRP A 119 9.13 4.82 -0.17
N TRP A 120 8.50 4.13 0.77
CA TRP A 120 8.94 2.83 1.25
C TRP A 120 7.75 1.97 1.71
N CYS A 121 7.90 0.65 1.70
CA CYS A 121 6.96 -0.28 2.32
C CYS A 121 7.71 -1.43 3.00
N ARG A 122 7.09 -2.13 3.95
CA ARG A 122 7.71 -3.25 4.70
C ARG A 122 8.02 -4.48 3.84
N LEU A 123 7.52 -4.51 2.60
CA LEU A 123 7.80 -5.56 1.61
C LEU A 123 8.98 -5.21 0.70
N TRP A 124 9.76 -4.18 1.05
CA TRP A 124 10.97 -3.79 0.33
C TRP A 124 12.00 -4.93 0.27
N ARG A 125 12.59 -5.13 -0.92
CA ARG A 125 13.59 -6.16 -1.23
C ARG A 125 14.55 -5.68 -2.32
N ILE A 126 15.78 -6.21 -2.33
CA ILE A 126 16.80 -6.02 -3.36
C ILE A 126 17.36 -7.34 -3.84
#